data_AF-A0A183I8T9-F1
#
_entry.id   AF-A0A183I8T9-F1
#
_cell.length_a   1.000
_cell.length_b   1.000
_cell.length_c   1.000
_cell.angle_alpha   90.00
_cell.angle_beta   90.00
_cell.angle_gamma   90.00
#
_symmetry.space_group_name_H-M   'P 1'
#
loop_
_entity.id
_entity.type
_entity.pdbx_description
1 polymer ?
#
loop_
_entity_poly.entity_id
_entity_poly.type
_entity_poly.pdbx_seq_one_letter_code
_entity_poly.pdbx_strand_id
1 'polypeptide(L)'
;MCIISTQCLSLFDNDDVLIEKLPWEVQGCPIYKNEKMHSAVDRICELCHEMFRKEAPDLRALCRSSCFHNPYFLSCLNILLPNLQLSMYSLNK
;
A
#
# COMPACT_ATOMS: atom_id res chain seq x y z
N MET A 1 27.76 23.30 3.53
CA MET A 1 27.66 24.22 4.67
C MET A 1 26.25 24.77 4.67
N CYS A 2 25.49 24.59 5.76
CA CYS A 2 24.17 25.19 5.97
C CYS A 2 24.31 26.29 7.02
N ILE A 3 23.72 27.47 6.80
CA ILE A 3 23.60 28.50 7.85
C ILE A 3 22.17 29.06 7.82
N ILE A 4 21.28 28.34 8.52
CA ILE A 4 20.15 28.79 9.38
C ILE A 4 19.40 30.05 8.89
N SER A 5 18.14 29.98 8.47
CA SER A 5 17.05 29.88 9.45
C SER A 5 15.75 29.29 8.89
N THR A 6 15.24 28.31 9.64
CA THR A 6 13.87 27.79 9.72
C THR A 6 13.25 26.90 8.64
N GLN A 7 13.93 26.58 7.53
CA GLN A 7 13.42 25.55 6.58
C GLN A 7 14.36 24.35 6.41
N CYS A 8 14.91 23.88 7.53
CA CYS A 8 15.44 22.52 7.65
C CYS A 8 14.71 21.74 8.75
N LEU A 9 13.37 21.80 8.75
CA LEU A 9 12.55 20.93 9.57
C LEU A 9 11.81 19.93 8.66
N SER A 10 12.19 18.67 8.83
CA SER A 10 11.41 17.45 8.59
C SER A 10 10.88 17.17 7.16
N LEU A 11 11.72 16.51 6.36
CA LEU A 11 11.32 15.53 5.35
C LEU A 11 10.88 14.18 5.96
N PHE A 12 10.33 14.20 7.18
CA PHE A 12 9.83 13.02 7.87
C PHE A 12 8.55 13.39 8.61
N ASP A 13 7.47 12.74 8.16
CA ASP A 13 6.17 12.54 8.80
C ASP A 13 5.41 13.82 9.19
N ASN A 14 4.33 14.13 8.47
CA ASN A 14 3.05 14.57 9.02
C ASN A 14 2.00 14.71 7.90
N ASP A 15 1.02 13.81 7.95
CA ASP A 15 -0.29 13.86 7.31
C ASP A 15 -0.93 15.26 7.34
N ASP A 16 -1.06 15.90 6.18
CA ASP A 16 -2.16 16.83 5.91
C ASP A 16 -2.40 16.94 4.40
N VAL A 17 -2.77 15.81 3.79
CA VAL A 17 -3.48 15.83 2.52
C VAL A 17 -4.95 15.87 2.88
N LEU A 18 -5.65 16.93 2.48
CA LEU A 18 -7.11 17.00 2.49
C LEU A 18 -7.64 15.79 1.71
N ILE A 19 -7.97 14.72 2.42
CA ILE A 19 -8.39 13.46 1.82
C ILE A 19 -9.81 13.66 1.28
N GLU A 20 -9.91 14.08 0.02
CA GLU A 20 -10.95 13.54 -0.84
C GLU A 20 -10.71 12.02 -0.83
N LYS A 21 -11.39 11.31 0.08
CA LYS A 21 -11.24 9.85 0.28
C LYS A 21 -11.15 9.21 -1.09
N LEU A 22 -9.97 8.70 -1.43
CA LEU A 22 -9.74 8.09 -2.72
C LEU A 22 -10.83 7.01 -2.90
N PRO A 23 -11.42 6.85 -4.11
CA PRO A 23 -12.63 6.06 -4.32
C PRO A 23 -12.59 4.61 -3.80
N TRP A 24 -11.40 4.07 -3.57
CA TRP A 24 -11.19 2.72 -3.04
C TRP A 24 -11.50 2.60 -1.53
N GLU A 25 -11.44 3.69 -0.77
CA GLU A 25 -11.75 3.71 0.67
C GLU A 25 -13.26 3.55 0.93
N VAL A 26 -14.07 3.88 -0.08
CA VAL A 26 -15.54 3.82 -0.03
C VAL A 26 -16.08 2.40 -0.22
N GLN A 27 -15.22 1.43 -0.58
CA GLN A 27 -15.66 0.06 -0.94
C GLN A 27 -16.03 -0.85 0.24
N GLY A 28 -16.03 -0.36 1.49
CA GLY A 28 -16.50 -1.16 2.64
C GLY A 28 -15.66 -2.41 2.93
N CYS A 29 -14.44 -2.48 2.40
CA CYS A 29 -13.57 -3.62 2.59
C CYS A 29 -13.21 -3.78 4.08
N PRO A 30 -13.25 -5.01 4.64
CA PRO A 30 -12.94 -5.25 6.05
C PRO A 30 -11.53 -4.80 6.46
N ILE A 31 -10.59 -4.77 5.51
CA ILE A 31 -9.19 -4.42 5.77
C ILE A 31 -8.99 -2.95 6.17
N TYR A 32 -9.85 -2.04 5.69
CA TYR A 32 -9.81 -0.62 6.04
C TYR A 32 -10.30 -0.36 7.48
N LYS A 33 -10.89 -1.36 8.15
CA LYS A 33 -11.25 -1.24 9.57
C LYS A 33 -10.03 -1.25 10.49
N ASN A 34 -8.87 -1.71 10.01
CA ASN A 34 -7.64 -1.77 10.77
C ASN A 34 -6.57 -0.96 10.04
N GLU A 35 -6.29 0.24 10.53
CA GLU A 35 -5.33 1.19 9.93
C GLU A 35 -3.97 0.55 9.66
N LYS A 36 -3.46 -0.27 10.59
CA LYS A 36 -2.16 -0.94 10.44
C LYS A 36 -2.16 -1.92 9.28
N MET A 37 -3.25 -2.67 9.10
CA MET A 37 -3.39 -3.62 8.00
C MET A 37 -3.56 -2.90 6.67
N HIS A 38 -4.42 -1.88 6.65
CA HIS A 38 -4.62 -1.04 5.48
C HIS A 38 -3.30 -0.43 4.98
N SER A 39 -2.57 0.26 5.85
CA SER A 39 -1.32 0.92 5.48
C SER A 39 -0.28 -0.07 4.92
N ALA A 40 -0.21 -1.28 5.50
CA ALA A 40 0.70 -2.33 5.03
C ALA A 40 0.36 -2.80 3.61
N VAL A 41 -0.91 -3.10 3.32
CA VAL A 41 -1.32 -3.57 1.97
C VAL A 41 -1.25 -2.46 0.93
N ASP A 42 -1.52 -1.22 1.33
CA ASP A 42 -1.37 -0.07 0.45
C ASP A 42 0.09 0.12 0.06
N ARG A 43 1.01 0.00 1.02
CA ARG A 43 2.45 0.10 0.77
C ARG A 43 2.95 -0.96 -0.21
N ILE A 44 2.44 -2.19 -0.11
CA ILE A 44 2.75 -3.28 -1.05
C ILE A 44 2.32 -2.89 -2.47
N CYS A 45 1.12 -2.36 -2.64
CA CYS A 45 0.62 -1.94 -3.95
C CYS A 45 1.40 -0.75 -4.53
N GLU A 46 1.81 0.22 -3.71
CA GLU A 46 2.70 1.32 -4.17
C GLU A 46 4.03 0.79 -4.67
N LEU A 47 4.72 -0.01 -3.85
CA LEU A 47 6.03 -0.56 -4.18
C LEU A 47 5.98 -1.41 -5.46
N CYS A 48 4.94 -2.21 -5.59
CA CYS A 48 4.73 -3.02 -6.78
C CYS A 48 4.51 -2.15 -8.03
N HIS A 49 3.68 -1.10 -7.92
CA HIS A 49 3.50 -0.15 -9.01
C HIS A 49 4.80 0.55 -9.39
N GLU A 50 5.62 0.99 -8.42
CA GLU A 50 6.91 1.64 -8.68
C GLU A 50 7.87 0.73 -9.46
N MET A 51 7.93 -0.56 -9.10
CA MET A 51 8.74 -1.56 -9.79
C MET A 51 8.25 -1.81 -11.22
N PHE A 52 6.94 -1.97 -11.41
CA PHE A 52 6.33 -2.35 -12.68
C PHE A 52 5.74 -1.18 -13.47
N ARG A 53 6.08 0.07 -13.12
CA ARG A 53 5.46 1.28 -13.67
C ARG A 53 5.50 1.35 -15.21
N LYS A 54 6.50 0.72 -15.83
CA LYS A 54 6.69 0.69 -17.28
C LYS A 54 5.83 -0.37 -17.97
N GLU A 55 5.53 -1.46 -17.28
CA GLU A 55 4.86 -2.64 -17.83
C GLU A 55 3.37 -2.64 -17.49
N ALA A 56 3.01 -2.14 -16.30
CA ALA A 56 1.64 -2.09 -15.81
C ALA A 56 1.39 -0.77 -15.06
N PRO A 57 1.06 0.33 -15.78
CA PRO A 57 0.80 1.63 -15.15
C PRO A 57 -0.42 1.58 -14.21
N ASP A 58 -1.42 0.76 -14.52
CA ASP A 58 -2.64 0.63 -13.71
C ASP A 58 -2.52 -0.38 -12.55
N LEU A 59 -1.33 -0.97 -12.35
CA LEU A 59 -1.12 -2.03 -11.36
C LEU A 59 -1.50 -1.58 -9.94
N ARG A 60 -1.29 -0.30 -9.64
CA ARG A 60 -1.64 0.31 -8.35
C ARG A 60 -3.14 0.20 -8.04
N ALA A 61 -3.99 0.42 -9.06
CA ALA A 61 -5.44 0.34 -8.93
C ALA A 61 -5.93 -1.12 -8.95
N LEU A 62 -5.34 -1.94 -9.84
CA LEU A 62 -5.63 -3.37 -9.92
C LEU A 62 -5.28 -4.11 -8.63
N CYS A 63 -4.17 -3.74 -7.99
CA CYS A 63 -3.73 -4.32 -6.72
C CYS A 63 -4.73 -4.07 -5.58
N ARG A 64 -5.35 -2.88 -5.53
CA ARG A 64 -6.40 -2.54 -4.55
C ARG A 64 -7.78 -3.10 -4.88
N SER A 65 -7.98 -3.62 -6.09
CA SER A 65 -9.29 -4.14 -6.53
C SER A 65 -9.75 -5.32 -5.69
N SER A 66 -11.07 -5.49 -5.56
CA SER A 66 -11.68 -6.62 -4.86
C SER A 66 -11.16 -6.79 -3.42
N CYS A 67 -10.91 -5.70 -2.70
CA CYS A 67 -10.36 -5.73 -1.34
C CYS A 67 -9.04 -6.52 -1.22
N PHE A 68 -8.10 -6.30 -2.17
CA PHE A 68 -6.82 -7.00 -2.27
C PHE A 68 -6.93 -8.52 -2.53
N HIS A 69 -8.15 -9.01 -2.81
CA HIS A 69 -8.45 -10.40 -3.15
C HIS A 69 -8.36 -10.61 -4.67
N ASN A 70 -7.18 -10.37 -5.22
CA ASN A 70 -6.92 -10.47 -6.65
C ASN A 70 -5.52 -11.07 -6.91
N PRO A 71 -5.27 -11.65 -8.09
CA PRO A 71 -3.98 -12.26 -8.39
C PRO A 71 -2.83 -11.25 -8.44
N TYR A 72 -3.09 -9.98 -8.76
CA TYR A 72 -2.05 -8.95 -8.82
C TYR A 72 -1.44 -8.69 -7.45
N PHE A 73 -2.26 -8.57 -6.40
CA PHE A 73 -1.79 -8.42 -5.03
C PHE A 73 -0.93 -9.62 -4.59
N LEU A 74 -1.38 -10.84 -4.87
CA LEU A 74 -0.61 -12.06 -4.56
C LEU A 74 0.72 -12.11 -5.30
N SER A 75 0.74 -11.75 -6.59
CA SER A 75 1.99 -11.65 -7.35
C SER A 75 2.93 -10.61 -6.76
N CYS A 76 2.43 -9.41 -6.44
CA CYS A 76 3.20 -8.35 -5.79
C CYS A 76 3.77 -8.80 -4.44
N LEU A 77 2.95 -9.49 -3.65
CA LEU A 77 3.35 -10.03 -2.35
C LEU A 77 4.48 -11.06 -2.48
N ASN A 78 4.38 -11.98 -3.44
CA ASN A 78 5.41 -12.99 -3.68
C ASN A 78 6.74 -12.38 -4.17
N ILE A 79 6.69 -11.28 -4.91
CA ILE A 79 7.89 -10.59 -5.42
C ILE A 79 8.55 -9.81 -4.28
N LEU A 80 7.77 -9.09 -3.48
CA LEU A 80 8.28 -8.25 -2.38
C LEU A 80 8.66 -9.07 -1.14
N LEU A 81 7.98 -10.20 -0.91
CA LEU A 81 8.14 -11.05 0.27
C LEU A 81 8.20 -12.54 -0.14
N PRO A 82 9.26 -12.97 -0.86
CA PRO A 82 9.37 -14.33 -1.40
C PRO A 82 9.44 -15.43 -0.33
N ASN A 83 9.81 -15.07 0.91
CA ASN A 83 9.90 -15.98 2.06
C ASN A 83 8.71 -15.87 3.02
N LEU A 84 7.66 -15.13 2.64
CA LEU A 84 6.44 -15.12 3.42
C LEU A 84 5.75 -16.47 3.25
N GLN A 85 6.08 -17.42 4.14
CA GLN A 85 5.25 -18.60 4.31
C GLN A 85 3.86 -18.11 4.73
N LEU A 86 2.91 -18.13 3.80
CA LEU A 86 1.48 -17.89 4.02
C LEU A 86 0.84 -18.97 4.93
N SER A 87 1.64 -19.66 5.75
CA SER A 87 1.24 -20.66 6.73
C SER A 87 0.33 -20.10 7.84
N MET A 88 0.07 -18.79 7.86
CA MET A 88 -0.86 -18.13 8.78
C MET A 88 -2.21 -17.73 8.15
N TYR A 89 -2.38 -17.78 6.81
CA TYR A 89 -3.68 -17.44 6.17
C TYR A 89 -4.67 -18.63 6.12
N SER A 90 -4.30 -19.77 6.73
CA SER A 90 -5.16 -20.96 6.90
C SER A 90 -5.29 -21.36 8.36
N LEU A 91 -5.55 -20.41 9.26
CA LEU A 91 -6.06 -20.70 10.60
C LEU A 91 -7.30 -19.86 10.86
N ASN A 92 -8.39 -20.26 10.21
CA ASN A 92 -9.78 -20.22 10.70
C ASN A 92 -10.68 -20.78 9.59
N LYS A 93 -10.73 -22.12 9.51
CA LYS A 93 -11.90 -22.83 8.98
C LYS A 93 -12.63 -23.41 10.18
#